data_AF-A0A1G1GKR7-F1
#
_entry.id   AF-A0A1G1GKR7-F1
#
_cell.length_a   1.000
_cell.length_b   1.000
_cell.length_c   1.000
_cell.angle_alpha   90.00
_cell.angle_beta   90.00
_cell.angle_gamma   90.00
#
_symmetry.space_group_name_H-M   'P 1'
#
loop_
_entity.id
_entity.type
_entity.pdbx_description
1 polymer ?
#
loop_
_entity_poly.entity_id
_entity_poly.type
_entity_poly.pdbx_seq_one_letter_code
_entity_poly.pdbx_strand_id
1 'polypeptide(L)'
;MEITEFEWDDNNIEHIAKHSVSSDEIEEVAFDDDPWIRKGRKDTRYMLGYTIAGRYLFVVYVLKDKGTARVITSMDMDEKTRKLYKRRGK
;
A
#
# COMPACT_ATOMS: atom_id res chain seq x y z
N MET A 1 1.44 -10.43 8.45
CA MET A 1 1.95 -9.67 7.30
C MET A 1 3.24 -10.32 6.79
N GLU A 2 3.46 -10.38 5.47
CA GLU A 2 4.67 -10.95 4.86
C GLU A 2 5.79 -9.92 4.61
N ILE A 3 5.46 -8.64 4.61
CA ILE A 3 6.42 -7.54 4.40
C ILE A 3 7.24 -7.36 5.67
N THR A 4 8.56 -7.26 5.54
CA THR A 4 9.51 -6.97 6.63
C THR A 4 10.15 -5.60 6.48
N GLU A 5 10.33 -5.12 5.24
CA GLU A 5 10.91 -3.82 4.91
C GLU A 5 10.47 -3.37 3.50
N PHE A 6 10.67 -2.08 3.20
CA PHE A 6 10.46 -1.52 1.88
C PHE A 6 11.79 -1.13 1.23
N GLU A 7 11.92 -1.46 -0.06
CA GLU A 7 13.04 -1.00 -0.89
C GLU A 7 12.68 0.33 -1.56
N TRP A 8 13.15 1.43 -0.98
CA TRP A 8 12.98 2.77 -1.52
C TRP A 8 14.24 3.27 -2.25
N ASP A 9 14.02 4.05 -3.31
CA ASP A 9 15.03 4.92 -3.90
C ASP A 9 14.39 6.25 -4.31
N ASP A 10 15.22 7.26 -4.59
CA ASP A 10 14.77 8.62 -4.86
C ASP A 10 13.78 8.68 -6.03
N ASN A 11 14.02 7.92 -7.11
CA ASN A 11 13.12 7.90 -8.26
C ASN A 11 11.75 7.31 -7.89
N ASN A 12 11.73 6.29 -7.03
CA ASN A 12 10.49 5.67 -6.56
C ASN A 12 9.74 6.61 -5.63
N ILE A 13 10.42 7.24 -4.67
CA ILE A 13 9.82 8.21 -3.76
C ILE A 13 9.23 9.38 -4.55
N GLU A 14 9.98 9.96 -5.50
CA GLU A 14 9.49 11.03 -6.36
C GLU A 14 8.29 10.60 -7.22
N HIS A 15 8.29 9.36 -7.72
CA HIS A 15 7.14 8.82 -8.46
C HIS A 15 5.89 8.72 -7.57
N ILE A 16 6.02 8.21 -6.35
CA ILE A 16 4.92 8.07 -5.40
C ILE A 16 4.41 9.45 -4.95
N ALA A 17 5.31 10.40 -4.73
CA ALA A 17 4.95 11.77 -4.35
C ALA A 17 4.05 12.47 -5.40
N LYS A 18 4.13 12.10 -6.68
CA LYS A 18 3.22 12.62 -7.72
C LYS A 18 1.75 12.25 -7.47
N HIS A 19 1.49 11.23 -6.67
CA HIS A 19 0.17 10.82 -6.23
C HIS A 19 -0.23 11.44 -4.88
N SER A 20 0.54 12.40 -4.37
CA SER A 20 0.35 13.01 -3.04
C SER A 20 0.36 11.95 -1.92
N VAL A 21 1.19 10.92 -2.05
CA VAL A 21 1.43 9.89 -1.04
C VAL A 21 2.92 9.92 -0.70
N SER A 22 3.26 9.70 0.56
CA SER A 22 4.64 9.55 1.03
C SER A 22 5.01 8.07 1.26
N SER A 23 6.30 7.77 1.31
CA SER A 23 6.78 6.45 1.73
C SER A 23 6.34 6.12 3.16
N ASP A 24 6.39 7.10 4.06
CA ASP A 24 5.99 6.95 5.46
C ASP A 24 4.52 6.53 5.60
N GLU A 25 3.62 7.15 4.84
CA GLU A 25 2.20 6.75 4.85
C GLU A 25 1.98 5.30 4.36
N ILE A 26 2.83 4.81 3.46
CA ILE A 26 2.75 3.42 2.99
C ILE A 26 3.28 2.47 4.06
N GLU A 27 4.33 2.86 4.76
CA GLU A 27 4.86 2.13 5.91
C GLU A 27 3.86 2.08 7.06
N GLU A 28 3.19 3.19 7.38
CA GLU A 28 2.09 3.23 8.36
C GLU A 28 1.00 2.21 7.98
N VAL A 29 0.57 2.21 6.71
CA VAL A 29 -0.45 1.25 6.22
C VAL A 29 0.02 -0.20 6.34
N ALA A 30 1.31 -0.48 6.23
CA ALA A 30 1.85 -1.81 6.40
C ALA A 30 1.98 -2.18 7.88
N PHE A 31 2.63 -1.36 8.70
CA PHE A 31 3.10 -1.79 10.02
C PHE A 31 2.20 -1.35 11.17
N ASP A 32 1.43 -0.28 10.99
CA ASP A 32 0.58 0.29 12.04
C ASP A 32 -0.93 0.01 11.84
N ASP A 33 -1.32 -0.59 10.70
CA ASP A 33 -2.68 -1.06 10.39
C ASP A 33 -2.74 -2.60 10.20
N ASP A 34 -3.95 -3.15 10.07
CA ASP A 34 -4.21 -4.51 9.55
C ASP A 34 -4.76 -4.43 8.11
N PRO A 35 -3.89 -4.15 7.12
CA PRO A 35 -4.34 -3.86 5.77
C PRO A 35 -4.91 -5.10 5.08
N TRP A 36 -5.84 -4.86 4.16
CA TRP A 36 -6.30 -5.91 3.27
C TRP A 36 -5.27 -6.21 2.21
N ILE A 37 -4.66 -7.38 2.29
CA ILE A 37 -3.81 -7.88 1.24
C ILE A 37 -4.64 -8.69 0.23
N ARG A 38 -4.51 -8.35 -1.05
CA ARG A 38 -5.10 -9.12 -2.17
C ARG A 38 -4.07 -9.40 -3.25
N LYS A 39 -4.25 -10.50 -3.97
CA LYS A 39 -3.47 -10.79 -5.17
C LYS A 39 -3.82 -9.78 -6.28
N GLY A 40 -2.80 -9.20 -6.90
CA GLY A 40 -2.93 -8.29 -8.02
C GLY A 40 -2.81 -9.00 -9.38
N ARG A 41 -2.50 -8.21 -10.41
CA ARG A 41 -2.20 -8.74 -11.76
C ARG A 41 -0.74 -9.18 -11.85
N LYS A 42 -0.46 -10.27 -12.57
CA LYS A 42 0.88 -10.87 -12.68
C LYS A 42 1.43 -11.16 -11.26
N ASP A 43 2.59 -10.62 -10.93
CA ASP A 43 3.29 -10.83 -9.67
C ASP A 43 3.05 -9.70 -8.64
N THR A 44 2.11 -8.80 -8.93
CA THR A 44 1.76 -7.71 -8.01
C THR A 44 0.82 -8.18 -6.91
N ARG A 45 0.87 -7.46 -5.79
CA ARG A 45 -0.04 -7.54 -4.66
C ARG A 45 -0.63 -6.16 -4.42
N TYR A 46 -1.84 -6.15 -3.87
CA TYR A 46 -2.52 -4.94 -3.45
C TYR A 46 -2.60 -4.92 -1.94
N MET A 47 -2.22 -3.79 -1.35
CA MET A 47 -2.38 -3.51 0.07
C MET A 47 -3.32 -2.33 0.20
N LEU A 48 -4.45 -2.55 0.87
CA LEU A 48 -5.44 -1.52 1.14
C LEU A 48 -5.45 -1.28 2.64
N GLY A 49 -5.31 -0.04 3.09
CA GLY A 49 -5.37 0.28 4.51
C GLY A 49 -5.71 1.74 4.75
N TYR A 50 -5.55 2.19 5.99
CA TYR A 50 -5.68 3.61 6.32
C TYR A 50 -4.52 4.09 7.17
N THR A 51 -4.14 5.34 6.97
CA THR A 51 -3.07 6.01 7.72
C THR A 51 -3.60 6.55 9.05
N ILE A 52 -2.69 6.93 9.95
CA ILE A 52 -3.06 7.57 11.23
C ILE A 52 -3.81 8.89 10.98
N ALA A 53 -3.45 9.61 9.91
CA ALA A 53 -4.13 10.82 9.46
C ALA A 53 -5.53 10.59 8.85
N GLY A 54 -5.99 9.33 8.77
CA GLY A 54 -7.33 8.96 8.32
C GLY A 54 -7.50 8.88 6.80
N ARG A 55 -6.41 8.88 6.04
CA ARG A 55 -6.45 8.62 4.58
C ARG A 55 -6.58 7.14 4.31
N TYR A 56 -7.23 6.78 3.21
CA TYR A 56 -7.42 5.39 2.80
C TYR A 56 -6.58 5.16 1.57
N LEU A 57 -5.54 4.33 1.65
CA LEU A 57 -4.60 4.14 0.57
C LEU A 57 -4.76 2.78 -0.11
N PHE A 58 -4.68 2.80 -1.44
CA PHE A 58 -4.51 1.63 -2.29
C PHE A 58 -3.05 1.58 -2.77
N VAL A 59 -2.30 0.58 -2.33
CA VAL A 59 -0.89 0.40 -2.63
C VAL A 59 -0.72 -0.82 -3.53
N VAL A 60 0.01 -0.67 -4.63
CA VAL A 60 0.42 -1.76 -5.50
C VAL A 60 1.91 -2.00 -5.30
N TYR A 61 2.27 -3.23 -4.95
CA TYR A 61 3.65 -3.60 -4.69
C TYR A 61 3.96 -5.00 -5.22
N VAL A 62 5.25 -5.30 -5.36
CA VAL A 62 5.74 -6.67 -5.54
C VAL A 62 6.47 -7.10 -4.28
N LEU A 63 6.28 -8.35 -3.88
CA LEU A 63 7.04 -8.94 -2.77
C LEU A 63 8.25 -9.67 -3.36
N LYS A 64 9.44 -9.27 -2.95
CA LYS A 64 10.71 -9.92 -3.29
C LYS A 64 11.07 -10.98 -2.24
N ASP A 65 12.25 -11.56 -2.37
CA ASP A 65 12.77 -12.51 -1.41
C ASP A 65 12.84 -11.93 0.01
N LYS A 66 12.67 -12.79 1.02
CA LYS A 66 12.83 -12.47 2.45
C LYS A 66 11.92 -11.36 3.01
N GLY A 67 10.83 -11.03 2.31
CA GLY A 67 9.83 -10.07 2.81
C GLY A 67 10.07 -8.62 2.40
N THR A 68 11.10 -8.34 1.59
CA THR A 68 11.33 -7.00 1.04
C THR A 68 10.25 -6.65 0.02
N ALA A 69 9.55 -5.53 0.20
CA ALA A 69 8.53 -5.03 -0.72
C ALA A 69 9.07 -3.89 -1.58
N ARG A 70 8.73 -3.91 -2.88
CA ARG A 70 8.97 -2.77 -3.78
C ARG A 70 7.64 -2.21 -4.25
N VAL A 71 7.39 -0.94 -3.94
CA VAL A 71 6.15 -0.25 -4.31
C VAL A 71 6.22 0.19 -5.76
N ILE A 72 5.17 -0.18 -6.51
CA ILE A 72 5.02 0.19 -7.91
C ILE A 72 4.26 1.52 -8.01
N THR A 73 3.15 1.65 -7.27
CA THR A 73 2.36 2.89 -7.19
C THR A 73 1.49 2.89 -5.94
N SER A 74 1.04 4.07 -5.50
CA SER A 74 0.06 4.22 -4.43
C SER A 74 -0.82 5.43 -4.70
N MET A 75 -2.07 5.37 -4.25
CA MET A 75 -3.04 6.46 -4.37
C MET A 75 -4.15 6.33 -3.33
N ASP A 76 -4.90 7.42 -3.10
CA ASP A 76 -6.13 7.35 -2.31
C ASP A 76 -7.14 6.39 -2.94
N MET A 77 -7.83 5.62 -2.09
CA MET A 77 -8.94 4.78 -2.53
C MET A 77 -10.09 5.64 -3.06
N ASP A 78 -10.61 5.26 -4.22
CA ASP A 78 -11.87 5.82 -4.69
C ASP A 78 -13.05 5.39 -3.79
N GLU A 79 -14.21 6.02 -3.96
CA GLU A 79 -15.38 5.76 -3.13
C GLU A 79 -15.81 4.29 -3.16
N LYS A 80 -15.73 3.66 -4.33
CA LYS A 80 -16.11 2.26 -4.53
C LYS A 80 -15.17 1.31 -3.77
N THR A 81 -13.87 1.54 -3.87
CA THR A 81 -12.82 0.75 -3.22
C THR A 81 -12.87 0.95 -1.72
N ARG A 82 -13.08 2.19 -1.25
CA ARG A 82 -13.26 2.48 0.18
C ARG A 82 -14.50 1.81 0.76
N LYS A 83 -15.63 1.79 0.03
CA LYS A 83 -16.84 1.05 0.44
C LYS A 83 -16.58 -0.45 0.51
N LEU A 84 -15.86 -1.01 -0.46
CA LEU A 84 -15.47 -2.42 -0.46
C LEU A 84 -14.54 -2.74 0.72
N TYR A 85 -13.53 -1.91 0.96
CA TYR A 85 -12.57 -2.03 2.07
C TYR A 85 -13.29 -2.10 3.42
N LYS A 86 -14.20 -1.16 3.68
CA LYS A 86 -14.98 -1.09 4.92
C LYS A 86 -15.94 -2.28 5.13
N ARG A 87 -16.30 -3.01 4.08
CA ARG A 87 -17.17 -4.19 4.15
C ARG A 87 -16.42 -5.50 4.32
N ARG A 88 -15.09 -5.50 4.19
CA ARG A 88 -14.24 -6.71 4.23
C ARG A 88 -14.45 -7.60 5.46
N GLY A 89 -14.82 -7.03 6.60
CA GLY A 89 -15.01 -7.74 7.87
C GLY A 89 -16.47 -7.97 8.28
N LYS A 90 -17.43 -7.76 7.37
CA LYS A 90 -18.82 -8.25 7.54
C LYS A 90 -18.98 -9.55 6.77
#